data_AF-A0A376WYP3-F1
#
_entry.id   AF-A0A376WYP3-F1
#
_cell.length_a   1.000
_cell.length_b   1.000
_cell.length_c   1.000
_cell.angle_alpha   90.00
_cell.angle_beta   90.00
_cell.angle_gamma   90.00
#
_symmetry.space_group_name_H-M   'P 1'
#
loop_
_entity.id
_entity.type
_entity.pdbx_description
1 polymer ?
#
loop_
_entity_poly.entity_id
_entity_poly.type
_entity_poly.pdbx_seq_one_letter_code
_entity_poly.pdbx_strand_id
1 'polypeptide(L)'
;MVIGLARIDDRLIHGQVATRWTKETNVSRIIVVSDEVAADTVRKTLLTQVAPPGVTAHVVDVAKMIRVYNNPKYAGERVMLLFTNPTDVERLVEGGVKITSLTSVVWHSVRVKPR
;
A
#
# COMPACT_ATOMS: atom_id res chain seq x y z
N MET A 1 -7.83 4.48 -9.94
CA MET A 1 -6.76 4.69 -8.95
C MET A 1 -5.41 4.61 -9.62
N VAL A 2 -4.45 5.44 -9.21
CA VAL A 2 -3.06 5.42 -9.68
C VAL A 2 -2.16 4.95 -8.53
N ILE A 3 -1.45 3.83 -8.71
CA ILE A 3 -0.51 3.33 -7.72
C ILE A 3 0.81 4.08 -7.92
N GLY A 4 1.09 5.03 -7.03
CA GLY A 4 2.32 5.83 -7.07
C GLY A 4 3.54 5.05 -6.57
N LEU A 5 3.35 4.17 -5.59
CA LEU A 5 4.38 3.28 -5.06
C LEU A 5 3.72 2.04 -4.44
N ALA A 6 4.29 0.86 -4.70
CA ALA A 6 4.05 -0.34 -3.91
C ALA A 6 5.33 -0.69 -3.13
N ARG A 7 5.20 -0.91 -1.83
CA ARG A 7 6.34 -1.16 -0.94
C ARG A 7 6.06 -2.30 0.04
N ILE A 8 7.03 -3.20 0.19
CA ILE A 8 7.05 -4.24 1.21
C ILE A 8 7.89 -3.76 2.39
N ASP A 9 7.26 -3.57 3.54
CA ASP A 9 7.85 -3.12 4.81
C ASP A 9 6.99 -3.66 5.96
N ASP A 10 7.54 -4.57 6.77
CA ASP A 10 6.86 -5.22 7.90
C ASP A 10 6.46 -4.24 9.00
N ARG A 11 7.20 -3.13 9.13
CA ARG A 11 6.93 -2.03 10.07
C ARG A 11 5.89 -1.03 9.55
N LEU A 12 5.47 -1.15 8.29
CA LEU A 12 4.40 -0.36 7.68
C LEU A 12 4.63 1.16 7.79
N ILE A 13 3.81 1.87 8.58
CA ILE A 13 3.91 3.31 8.75
C ILE A 13 4.76 3.58 9.99
N HIS A 14 6.04 3.90 9.78
CA HIS A 14 6.98 4.19 10.88
C HIS A 14 7.98 5.29 10.51
N GLY A 15 8.39 6.04 11.54
CA GLY A 15 9.44 7.05 11.48
C GLY A 15 9.26 8.09 10.36
N GLN A 16 10.38 8.63 9.88
CA GLN A 16 10.38 9.58 8.77
C GLN A 16 10.30 8.91 7.39
N VAL A 17 10.37 7.57 7.32
CA VAL A 17 10.39 6.82 6.06
C VAL A 17 9.07 7.00 5.32
N ALA A 18 7.93 6.79 6.01
CA ALA A 18 6.61 6.99 5.41
C ALA A 18 6.43 8.43 4.90
N THR A 19 6.80 9.43 5.71
CA THR A 19 6.73 10.87 5.36
C THR A 19 7.60 11.23 4.15
N ARG A 20 8.78 10.62 4.03
CA ARG A 20 9.67 10.86 2.89
C ARG A 20 9.05 10.30 1.61
N TRP A 21 8.61 9.04 1.63
CA TRP A 21 8.03 8.42 0.45
C TRP A 21 6.72 9.09 0.02
N THR A 22 5.89 9.56 0.95
CA THR A 22 4.65 10.26 0.58
C THR A 22 4.93 11.56 -0.18
N LYS A 23 5.96 12.31 0.23
CA LYS A 23 6.43 13.51 -0.47
C LYS A 23 7.06 13.19 -1.82
N GLU A 24 8.00 12.24 -1.86
CA GLU A 24 8.71 11.89 -3.10
C GLU A 24 7.80 11.32 -4.19
N THR A 25 6.76 10.59 -3.79
CA THR A 25 5.81 9.94 -4.72
C THR A 25 4.53 10.75 -4.94
N ASN A 26 4.40 11.89 -4.25
CA ASN A 26 3.25 12.79 -4.26
C ASN A 26 1.91 12.05 -4.04
N VAL A 27 1.87 11.13 -3.07
CA VAL A 27 0.65 10.40 -2.72
C VAL A 27 -0.11 11.12 -1.61
N SER A 28 -1.43 11.13 -1.72
CA SER A 28 -2.34 11.69 -0.71
C SER A 28 -3.00 10.62 0.17
N ARG A 29 -2.78 9.34 -0.16
CA ARG A 29 -3.34 8.19 0.55
C ARG A 29 -2.34 7.04 0.66
N ILE A 30 -2.23 6.48 1.85
CA ILE A 30 -1.55 5.21 2.13
C ILE A 30 -2.61 4.14 2.38
N ILE A 31 -2.44 2.97 1.76
CA ILE A 31 -3.26 1.80 2.01
C ILE A 31 -2.34 0.65 2.40
N VAL A 32 -2.47 0.22 3.66
CA VAL A 32 -1.89 -1.04 4.14
C VAL A 32 -2.80 -2.17 3.69
N VAL A 33 -2.23 -3.14 3.00
CA VAL A 33 -2.94 -4.30 2.47
C VAL A 33 -2.41 -5.55 3.17
N SER A 34 -3.20 -6.08 4.10
CA SER A 34 -2.88 -7.29 4.85
C SER A 34 -4.12 -7.80 5.57
N ASP A 35 -4.44 -9.08 5.36
CA ASP A 35 -5.59 -9.73 6.00
C ASP A 35 -5.41 -9.79 7.53
N GLU A 36 -4.19 -10.07 8.01
CA GLU A 36 -3.83 -10.10 9.43
C GLU A 36 -4.03 -8.73 10.10
N VAL A 37 -3.45 -7.68 9.51
CA VAL A 37 -3.51 -6.32 10.08
C VAL A 37 -4.92 -5.74 9.98
N ALA A 38 -5.69 -6.14 8.96
CA ALA A 38 -7.10 -5.72 8.82
C ALA A 38 -8.00 -6.32 9.92
N ALA A 39 -7.66 -7.52 10.42
CA ALA A 39 -8.36 -8.18 11.52
C ALA A 39 -7.98 -7.63 12.91
N ASP A 40 -6.79 -7.04 13.05
CA ASP A 40 -6.32 -6.44 14.30
C ASP A 40 -6.76 -4.97 14.42
N THR A 41 -7.78 -4.72 15.26
CA THR A 41 -8.35 -3.39 15.48
C THR A 41 -7.39 -2.42 16.16
N VAL A 42 -6.52 -2.92 17.04
CA VAL A 42 -5.54 -2.09 17.75
C VAL A 42 -4.46 -1.64 16.78
N ARG A 43 -3.86 -2.60 16.05
CA ARG A 43 -2.81 -2.30 15.06
C ARG A 43 -3.33 -1.39 13.95
N LYS A 44 -4.55 -1.63 13.47
CA LYS A 44 -5.21 -0.74 12.51
C LYS A 44 -5.35 0.69 13.02
N THR A 45 -5.82 0.86 14.25
CA THR A 45 -6.01 2.18 14.85
C THR A 45 -4.68 2.91 14.98
N LEU A 46 -3.66 2.24 15.50
CA LEU A 46 -2.32 2.81 15.65
C LEU A 46 -1.73 3.25 14.31
N LEU A 47 -1.82 2.42 13.27
CA LEU A 47 -1.33 2.75 11.92
C LEU A 47 -2.04 3.98 11.34
N THR A 48 -3.34 4.10 11.57
CA THR A 48 -4.09 5.27 11.08
C THR A 48 -3.74 6.57 11.83
N GLN A 49 -3.33 6.48 13.10
CA GLN A 49 -2.94 7.65 13.91
C GLN A 49 -1.54 8.17 13.57
N VAL A 50 -0.64 7.30 13.11
CA VAL A 50 0.75 7.67 12.75
C VAL A 50 0.89 8.09 11.29
N ALA A 51 -0.21 8.28 10.57
CA ALA A 51 -0.20 8.75 9.19
C ALA A 51 0.47 10.13 9.06
N PRO A 52 1.29 10.37 8.02
CA PRO A 52 1.90 11.68 7.80
C PRO A 52 0.85 12.79 7.65
N PRO A 53 1.14 14.03 8.09
CA PRO A 53 0.22 15.16 7.94
C PRO A 53 -0.18 15.37 6.47
N GLY A 54 -1.48 15.58 6.22
CA GLY A 54 -2.03 15.76 4.87
C GLY A 54 -2.20 14.47 4.07
N VAL A 55 -1.89 13.31 4.66
CA VAL A 55 -2.05 11.99 4.03
C VAL A 55 -3.04 11.16 4.84
N THR A 56 -3.97 10.50 4.16
CA THR A 56 -4.92 9.58 4.80
C THR A 56 -4.38 8.15 4.79
N ALA A 57 -4.54 7.42 5.90
CA ALA A 57 -4.13 6.02 6.00
C ALA A 57 -5.34 5.10 6.14
N HIS A 58 -5.30 3.95 5.46
CA HIS A 58 -6.31 2.90 5.58
C HIS A 58 -5.64 1.54 5.70
N VAL A 59 -6.29 0.63 6.42
CA VAL A 59 -5.92 -0.78 6.46
C VAL A 59 -7.08 -1.59 5.92
N VAL A 60 -6.80 -2.44 4.94
CA VAL A 60 -7.77 -3.30 4.26
C VAL A 60 -7.19 -4.68 4.02
N ASP A 61 -8.08 -5.67 3.93
CA ASP A 61 -7.74 -7.00 3.41
C ASP A 61 -7.53 -6.96 1.88
N VAL A 62 -6.93 -8.02 1.35
CA VAL A 62 -6.60 -8.16 -0.08
C VAL A 62 -7.85 -8.04 -0.96
N ALA A 63 -8.93 -8.74 -0.59
CA ALA A 63 -10.17 -8.76 -1.37
C ALA A 63 -10.81 -7.36 -1.46
N LYS A 64 -10.82 -6.62 -0.36
CA LYS A 64 -11.29 -5.25 -0.29
C LYS A 64 -10.40 -4.32 -1.08
N MET A 65 -9.08 -4.51 -1.09
CA MET A 65 -8.19 -3.70 -1.90
C MET A 65 -8.50 -3.84 -3.41
N ILE A 66 -8.73 -5.06 -3.89
CA ILE A 66 -9.15 -5.31 -5.29
C ILE A 66 -10.44 -4.56 -5.62
N ARG A 67 -11.44 -4.62 -4.72
CA ARG A 67 -12.71 -3.89 -4.89
C ARG A 67 -12.53 -2.39 -4.91
N VAL A 68 -11.66 -1.85 -4.04
CA VAL A 68 -11.35 -0.41 -3.96
C VAL A 68 -10.61 0.05 -5.22
N TYR A 69 -9.66 -0.74 -5.72
CA TYR A 69 -8.93 -0.44 -6.94
C TYR A 69 -9.86 -0.30 -8.16
N ASN A 70 -10.83 -1.20 -8.28
CA ASN A 70 -11.81 -1.23 -9.37
C ASN A 70 -12.96 -0.23 -9.21
N ASN A 71 -13.03 0.52 -8.10
CA ASN A 71 -14.10 1.47 -7.87
C ASN A 71 -13.78 2.82 -8.56
N PRO A 72 -14.63 3.30 -9.49
CA PRO A 72 -14.39 4.54 -10.22
C PRO A 72 -14.35 5.79 -9.33
N LYS A 73 -14.90 5.72 -8.10
CA LYS A 73 -14.82 6.80 -7.11
C LYS A 73 -13.37 7.23 -6.81
N TYR A 74 -12.42 6.29 -6.88
CA TYR A 74 -11.00 6.53 -6.62
C TYR A 74 -10.21 6.70 -7.93
N ALA A 75 -10.87 7.01 -9.05
CA ALA A 75 -10.19 7.40 -10.27
C ALA A 75 -9.36 8.68 -10.04
N GLY A 76 -8.13 8.72 -10.57
CA GLY A 76 -7.22 9.86 -10.37
C GLY A 76 -6.52 9.95 -9.01
N GLU A 77 -7.01 9.28 -7.97
CA GLU A 77 -6.31 9.27 -6.67
C GLU A 77 -4.96 8.54 -6.76
N ARG A 78 -3.90 9.21 -6.29
CA ARG A 78 -2.54 8.68 -6.25
C ARG A 78 -2.26 8.09 -4.88
N VAL A 79 -2.09 6.77 -4.83
CA VAL A 79 -1.98 6.00 -3.59
C VAL A 79 -0.63 5.31 -3.44
N MET A 80 -0.21 5.11 -2.20
CA MET A 80 0.88 4.22 -1.83
C MET A 80 0.32 2.94 -1.22
N LEU A 81 0.74 1.79 -1.72
CA LEU A 81 0.40 0.49 -1.15
C LEU A 81 1.54 0.00 -0.28
N LEU A 82 1.21 -0.40 0.95
CA LEU A 82 2.14 -1.02 1.89
C LEU A 82 1.74 -2.47 2.15
N PHE A 83 2.71 -3.36 2.06
CA PHE A 83 2.55 -4.80 2.27
C PHE A 83 3.54 -5.29 3.33
N THR A 84 3.17 -6.32 4.07
CA THR A 84 4.08 -7.00 5.00
C THR A 84 4.88 -8.12 4.32
N ASN A 85 4.37 -8.65 3.20
CA ASN A 85 4.93 -9.81 2.52
C ASN A 85 4.68 -9.71 0.99
N PRO A 86 5.47 -10.41 0.15
CA PRO A 86 5.27 -10.43 -1.30
C PRO A 86 4.05 -11.26 -1.76
N THR A 87 3.59 -12.22 -0.94
CA THR A 87 2.45 -13.08 -1.29
C THR A 87 1.16 -12.26 -1.47
N ASP A 88 0.92 -11.27 -0.62
CA ASP A 88 -0.23 -10.38 -0.78
C ASP A 88 -0.11 -9.51 -2.04
N VAL A 89 1.10 -9.15 -2.46
CA VAL A 89 1.33 -8.44 -3.72
C VAL A 89 0.94 -9.31 -4.90
N GLU A 90 1.37 -10.58 -4.90
CA GLU A 90 1.01 -11.55 -5.94
C GLU A 90 -0.50 -11.74 -6.02
N ARG A 91 -1.17 -11.96 -4.88
CA ARG A 91 -2.63 -12.09 -4.80
C ARG A 91 -3.36 -10.87 -5.38
N LEU A 92 -2.84 -9.65 -5.19
CA LEU A 92 -3.40 -8.44 -5.79
C LEU A 92 -3.25 -8.41 -7.31
N VAL A 93 -2.08 -8.79 -7.81
CA VAL A 93 -1.79 -8.84 -9.25
C VAL A 93 -2.65 -9.89 -9.93
N GLU A 94 -2.80 -11.07 -9.35
CA GLU A 94 -3.73 -12.11 -9.80
C GLU A 94 -5.19 -11.63 -9.79
N GLY A 95 -5.55 -10.79 -8.81
CA GLY A 95 -6.84 -10.10 -8.73
C GLY A 95 -7.05 -8.97 -9.75
N GLY A 96 -6.12 -8.77 -10.69
CA GLY A 96 -6.23 -7.77 -11.76
C GLY A 96 -5.70 -6.38 -11.39
N VAL A 97 -5.04 -6.21 -10.25
CA VAL A 97 -4.44 -4.93 -9.86
C VAL A 97 -3.09 -4.76 -10.57
N LYS A 98 -2.97 -3.71 -11.40
CA LYS A 98 -1.73 -3.45 -12.13
C LYS A 98 -0.70 -2.71 -11.26
N ILE A 99 0.34 -3.41 -10.83
CA ILE A 99 1.47 -2.84 -10.07
C ILE A 99 2.70 -2.73 -10.99
N THR A 100 3.17 -1.51 -11.24
CA THR A 100 4.28 -1.25 -12.19
C THR A 100 5.66 -1.29 -11.54
N SER A 101 5.76 -1.02 -10.24
CA SER A 101 7.03 -0.96 -9.51
C SER A 101 6.84 -1.37 -8.06
N LEU A 102 7.65 -2.31 -7.59
CA LEU A 102 7.67 -2.83 -6.23
C LEU A 102 9.01 -2.54 -5.58
N THR A 103 9.00 -2.02 -4.36
CA THR A 103 10.20 -1.74 -3.56
C THR A 103 10.15 -2.50 -2.23
N SER A 104 11.30 -2.87 -1.68
CA SER A 104 11.42 -3.53 -0.37
C SER A 104 12.42 -2.79 0.52
N VAL A 105 12.37 -3.00 1.84
CA VAL A 105 13.33 -2.42 2.81
C VAL A 105 14.78 -2.77 2.46
N VAL A 106 15.00 -4.01 2.03
CA VAL A 106 16.28 -4.43 1.43
C VAL A 106 16.22 -4.08 -0.06
N TRP A 107 17.16 -3.27 -0.55
CA TRP A 107 17.26 -2.94 -1.97
C TRP A 107 17.55 -4.22 -2.78
N HIS A 108 16.51 -4.84 -3.31
CA HIS A 108 16.58 -5.69 -4.49
C HIS A 108 15.49 -5.23 -5.43
N SER A 109 15.87 -4.67 -6.57
CA SER A 109 14.94 -4.34 -7.65
C SER A 109 14.40 -5.66 -8.23
N VAL A 110 13.23 -6.09 -7.75
CA VAL A 110 12.51 -7.20 -8.36
C VAL A 110 11.66 -6.61 -9.47
N ARG A 111 12.11 -6.81 -10.72
CA ARG A 111 11.34 -6.42 -11.91
C ARG A 111 10.16 -7.40 -12.04
N VAL A 112 8.96 -6.94 -11.73
CA VAL A 112 7.73 -7.73 -11.95
C VAL A 112 7.56 -7.87 -13.47
N LYS A 113 7.81 -9.07 -14.02
CA LYS A 113 7.60 -9.33 -15.44
C LYS A 113 6.09 -9.43 -15.72
N PRO A 114 5.55 -8.72 -16.71
CA PRO A 114 4.22 -9.03 -17.22
C PRO A 114 4.27 -10.40 -17.90
N ARG A 115 3.28 -11.26 -17.62
CA ARG A 115 3.04 -12.48 -18.41
C ARG A 115 2.57 -12.10 -19.81
#